data_AF-A0A426GQY0-F1
#
_entry.id   AF-A0A426GQY0-F1
#
_cell.length_a   1.000
_cell.length_b   1.000
_cell.length_c   1.000
_cell.angle_alpha   90.00
_cell.angle_beta   90.00
_cell.angle_gamma   90.00
#
_symmetry.space_group_name_H-M   'P 1'
#
loop_
_entity.id
_entity.type
_entity.pdbx_description
1 polymer ?
#
loop_
_entity_poly.entity_id
_entity_poly.type
_entity_poly.pdbx_seq_one_letter_code
_entity_poly.pdbx_strand_id
1 'polypeptide(L)'
;MALSSAGATGSLAAVRGLVEDETAQRFIRNNILGPIVPLCAKRREGQIQFPSAVLPRLWRALRAVSPSRVEEAAAKCNPWDLEQGVPDVFDDLCRAAAAGLRDPENAAFDSVRSICDPEQLAMCLQLSAITRSCLPKLSEWVSRMSDERAAAARLAYRDACRISDDAGPLMLDILSAHLPDDWRILRVISAVMDRPSDRYLASSEVKAFGERVLAEIDAAIVQVETFNFSDGERAGRAAAQAAHKVQLQIAEFQQSVDVAKDGPWGKRLARHKQAMAKACEQRMDQADRTLEAALPLRSLSMLSKKGSKGAAKLTDEPDEAMIRRAQSALAFIAELRACADKAGYGSSRNKVLEKLNSRLDPYIEDVLHVARTGDGGDAGLAVKYLDIAAGFIAYTRDDKTAEIVRRRAAAAIAA
;
A
#
# COMPACT_ATOMS: atom_id res chain seq x y z
N MET A 1 -25.04 16.85 -1.37
CA MET A 1 -26.48 17.03 -1.62
C MET A 1 -27.18 18.04 -0.69
N ALA A 2 -26.52 18.65 0.31
CA ALA A 2 -27.18 19.58 1.23
C ALA A 2 -27.23 21.06 0.77
N LEU A 3 -26.60 21.43 -0.36
CA LEU A 3 -26.51 22.83 -0.84
C LEU A 3 -27.29 23.09 -2.14
N SER A 4 -27.93 22.06 -2.72
CA SER A 4 -28.60 22.17 -4.02
C SER A 4 -29.98 22.86 -3.95
N SER A 5 -30.49 23.16 -2.75
CA SER A 5 -31.83 23.76 -2.55
C SER A 5 -31.82 25.22 -2.07
N ALA A 6 -30.66 25.85 -1.90
CA ALA A 6 -30.59 27.26 -1.49
C ALA A 6 -30.81 28.19 -2.70
N GLY A 7 -31.85 29.02 -2.63
CA GLY A 7 -32.21 30.01 -3.66
C GLY A 7 -31.15 31.08 -3.91
N ALA A 8 -31.27 31.78 -5.04
CA ALA A 8 -30.26 32.66 -5.62
C ALA A 8 -29.94 33.96 -4.85
N THR A 9 -30.54 34.20 -3.68
CA THR A 9 -30.30 35.41 -2.87
C THR A 9 -30.22 35.07 -1.38
N GLY A 10 -29.12 35.47 -0.73
CA GLY A 10 -28.90 35.28 0.71
C GLY A 10 -27.46 34.87 1.09
N SER A 11 -27.15 34.83 2.39
CA SER A 11 -25.84 34.46 2.93
C SER A 11 -25.38 33.05 2.52
N LEU A 12 -26.32 32.12 2.35
CA LEU A 12 -26.05 30.77 1.83
C LEU A 12 -25.65 30.77 0.35
N ALA A 13 -26.17 31.68 -0.46
CA ALA A 13 -25.75 31.84 -1.85
C ALA A 13 -24.33 32.44 -1.94
N ALA A 14 -23.99 33.38 -1.05
CA ALA A 14 -22.63 33.90 -0.95
C ALA A 14 -21.61 32.85 -0.49
N VAL A 15 -21.96 32.02 0.49
CA VAL A 15 -21.13 30.88 0.93
C VAL A 15 -20.99 29.86 -0.19
N ARG A 16 -22.07 29.55 -0.92
CA ARG A 16 -22.03 28.65 -2.07
C ARG A 16 -21.10 29.18 -3.16
N GLY A 17 -21.23 30.46 -3.53
CA GLY A 17 -20.35 31.11 -4.50
C GLY A 17 -18.88 31.07 -4.08
N LEU A 18 -18.58 31.34 -2.81
CA LEU A 18 -17.23 31.21 -2.26
C LEU A 18 -16.67 29.79 -2.39
N VAL A 19 -17.50 28.77 -2.09
CA VAL A 19 -17.09 27.36 -2.20
C VAL A 19 -16.89 26.95 -3.66
N GLU A 20 -17.75 27.38 -4.57
CA GLU A 20 -17.63 27.13 -6.01
C GLU A 20 -16.35 27.78 -6.56
N ASP A 21 -16.07 29.03 -6.20
CA ASP A 21 -14.85 29.76 -6.59
C ASP A 21 -13.58 29.09 -6.04
N GLU A 22 -13.57 28.71 -4.76
CA GLU A 22 -12.44 28.01 -4.15
C GLU A 22 -12.23 26.62 -4.80
N THR A 23 -13.32 25.93 -5.15
CA THR A 23 -13.25 24.63 -5.84
C THR A 23 -12.66 24.79 -7.25
N ALA A 24 -13.12 25.79 -8.00
CA ALA A 24 -12.59 26.12 -9.31
C ALA A 24 -11.10 26.50 -9.25
N GLN A 25 -10.71 27.34 -8.28
CA GLN A 25 -9.30 27.72 -8.10
C GLN A 25 -8.41 26.52 -7.77
N ARG A 26 -8.88 25.59 -6.93
CA ARG A 26 -8.15 24.34 -6.64
C ARG A 26 -8.02 23.46 -7.87
N PHE A 27 -9.08 23.37 -8.67
CA PHE A 27 -9.07 22.60 -9.92
C PHE A 27 -8.03 23.16 -10.90
N ILE A 28 -8.05 24.47 -11.16
CA ILE A 28 -7.11 25.13 -12.07
C ILE A 28 -5.67 24.96 -11.57
N ARG A 29 -5.43 25.27 -10.29
CA ARG A 29 -4.11 25.11 -9.66
C ARG A 29 -3.59 23.69 -9.80
N ASN A 30 -4.42 22.68 -9.53
CA ASN A 30 -3.99 21.29 -9.56
C ASN A 30 -3.74 20.76 -10.97
N ASN A 31 -4.37 21.34 -12.00
CA ASN A 31 -4.06 21.03 -13.40
C ASN A 31 -2.73 21.69 -13.84
N ILE A 32 -2.52 22.96 -13.50
CA ILE A 32 -1.29 23.69 -13.81
C ILE A 32 -0.11 23.07 -13.06
N LEU A 33 -0.21 22.86 -11.76
CA LEU A 33 0.86 22.29 -10.94
C LEU A 33 0.85 20.76 -10.92
N GLY A 34 0.06 20.11 -11.79
CA GLY A 34 -0.18 18.67 -11.82
C GLY A 34 1.07 17.80 -11.62
N PRO A 35 2.19 18.05 -12.31
CA PRO A 35 3.42 17.29 -12.13
C PRO A 35 3.90 17.20 -10.68
N ILE A 36 3.78 18.27 -9.89
CA ILE A 36 4.30 18.34 -8.52
C ILE A 36 3.23 18.08 -7.44
N VAL A 37 1.94 17.97 -7.80
CA VAL A 37 0.86 17.77 -6.82
C VAL A 37 1.12 16.58 -5.90
N PRO A 38 1.50 15.38 -6.39
CA PRO A 38 1.75 14.24 -5.50
C PRO A 38 2.96 14.40 -4.58
N LEU A 39 3.90 15.31 -4.90
CA LEU A 39 5.03 15.64 -4.02
C LEU A 39 4.59 16.42 -2.78
N CYS A 40 3.42 17.07 -2.83
CA CYS A 40 2.85 17.81 -1.71
C CYS A 40 1.93 16.95 -0.83
N ALA A 41 1.81 15.64 -1.12
CA ALA A 41 1.14 14.66 -0.29
C ALA A 41 2.13 14.01 0.69
N LYS A 42 1.62 13.31 1.70
CA LYS A 42 2.48 12.54 2.63
C LYS A 42 3.20 11.44 1.84
N ARG A 43 4.54 11.46 1.87
CA ARG A 43 5.40 10.47 1.23
C ARG A 43 6.30 9.81 2.27
N ARG A 44 7.08 8.82 1.82
CA ARG A 44 8.00 8.09 2.70
C ARG A 44 9.29 8.85 2.92
N GLU A 45 9.97 8.51 4.00
CA GLU A 45 11.30 9.03 4.29
C GLU A 45 12.28 8.73 3.14
N GLY A 46 13.14 9.69 2.81
CA GLY A 46 14.04 9.62 1.67
C GLY A 46 13.37 9.85 0.30
N GLN A 47 12.07 10.16 0.26
CA GLN A 47 11.39 10.62 -0.96
C GLN A 47 11.31 12.14 -0.98
N ILE A 48 11.39 12.69 -2.20
CA ILE A 48 11.14 14.11 -2.42
C ILE A 48 9.70 14.40 -2.02
N GLN A 49 9.54 15.35 -1.11
CA GLN A 49 8.25 15.77 -0.59
C GLN A 49 8.31 17.24 -0.18
N PHE A 50 7.17 17.91 -0.32
CA PHE A 50 6.98 19.29 0.08
C PHE A 50 5.79 19.39 1.04
N PRO A 51 5.74 20.40 1.93
CA PRO A 51 4.56 20.64 2.73
C PRO A 51 3.34 20.90 1.85
N SER A 52 2.16 20.41 2.27
CA SER A 52 0.91 20.62 1.53
C SER A 52 0.56 22.10 1.32
N ALA A 53 1.09 22.99 2.16
CA ALA A 53 0.96 24.44 2.05
C ALA A 53 1.71 25.05 0.85
N VAL A 54 2.63 24.32 0.19
CA VAL A 54 3.37 24.82 -0.98
C VAL A 54 2.42 25.14 -2.13
N LEU A 55 1.51 24.24 -2.50
CA LEU A 55 0.58 24.45 -3.63
C LEU A 55 -0.23 25.75 -3.50
N PRO A 56 -0.98 26.01 -2.41
CA PRO A 56 -1.76 27.24 -2.30
C PRO A 56 -0.89 28.50 -2.18
N ARG A 57 0.31 28.43 -1.59
CA ARG A 57 1.23 29.58 -1.51
C ARG A 57 1.85 29.91 -2.87
N LEU A 58 2.26 28.89 -3.62
CA LEU A 58 2.79 29.03 -4.97
C LEU A 58 1.73 29.60 -5.93
N TRP A 59 0.49 29.11 -5.81
CA TRP A 59 -0.63 29.64 -6.59
C TRP A 59 -0.90 31.12 -6.31
N ARG A 60 -0.86 31.52 -5.03
CA ARG A 60 -1.00 32.93 -4.64
C ARG A 60 0.13 33.79 -5.23
N ALA A 61 1.36 33.32 -5.17
CA ALA A 61 2.51 34.02 -5.74
C ALA A 61 2.34 34.22 -7.26
N LEU A 62 1.99 33.16 -7.99
CA LEU A 62 1.74 33.22 -9.44
C LEU A 62 0.64 34.21 -9.83
N ARG A 63 -0.45 34.26 -9.06
CA ARG A 63 -1.53 35.24 -9.28
C ARG A 63 -1.07 36.68 -9.07
N ALA A 64 -0.13 36.91 -8.16
CA ALA A 64 0.41 38.24 -7.91
C ALA A 64 1.39 38.69 -9.00
N VAL A 65 2.25 37.79 -9.48
CA VAL A 65 3.33 38.15 -10.44
C VAL A 65 2.92 38.02 -11.90
N SER A 66 1.96 37.14 -12.22
CA SER A 66 1.55 36.82 -13.59
C SER A 66 0.02 36.70 -13.74
N PRO A 67 -0.76 37.73 -13.35
CA PRO A 67 -2.22 37.65 -13.32
C PRO A 67 -2.83 37.33 -14.69
N SER A 68 -2.36 37.96 -15.77
CA SER A 68 -2.86 37.74 -17.13
C SER A 68 -2.64 36.31 -17.62
N ARG A 69 -1.50 35.71 -17.31
CA ARG A 69 -1.20 34.31 -17.65
C ARG A 69 -2.05 33.33 -16.84
N VAL A 70 -2.34 33.66 -15.58
CA VAL A 70 -3.26 32.85 -14.75
C VAL A 70 -4.68 32.90 -15.30
N GLU A 71 -5.15 34.07 -15.76
CA GLU A 71 -6.45 34.21 -16.41
C GLU A 71 -6.54 33.40 -17.71
N GLU A 72 -5.50 33.48 -18.55
CA GLU A 72 -5.40 32.67 -19.77
C GLU A 72 -5.43 31.17 -19.45
N ALA A 73 -4.63 30.73 -18.46
CA ALA A 73 -4.60 29.34 -18.04
C ALA A 73 -5.95 28.88 -17.49
N ALA A 74 -6.65 29.72 -16.74
CA ALA A 74 -7.99 29.43 -16.24
C ALA A 74 -8.99 29.24 -17.38
N ALA A 75 -8.97 30.10 -18.40
CA ALA A 75 -9.86 30.00 -19.56
C ALA A 75 -9.64 28.69 -20.35
N LYS A 76 -8.37 28.27 -20.48
CA LYS A 76 -7.97 27.03 -21.17
C LYS A 76 -8.02 25.78 -20.29
N CYS A 77 -8.35 25.92 -19.00
CA CYS A 77 -8.46 24.80 -18.06
C CYS A 77 -9.89 24.24 -18.04
N ASN A 78 -10.46 23.98 -19.21
CA ASN A 78 -11.73 23.27 -19.34
C ASN A 78 -11.51 21.84 -19.86
N PRO A 79 -12.38 20.87 -19.54
CA PRO A 79 -12.16 19.47 -19.89
C PRO A 79 -11.97 19.22 -21.40
N TRP A 80 -12.71 19.95 -22.25
CA TRP A 80 -12.64 19.80 -23.70
C TRP A 80 -11.28 20.22 -24.26
N ASP A 81 -10.72 21.34 -23.81
CA ASP A 81 -9.39 21.78 -24.23
C ASP A 81 -8.30 20.82 -23.75
N LEU A 82 -8.43 20.27 -22.53
CA LEU A 82 -7.47 19.32 -21.98
C LEU A 82 -7.43 17.98 -22.74
N GLU A 83 -8.52 17.60 -23.41
CA GLU A 83 -8.55 16.43 -24.30
C GLU A 83 -7.71 16.64 -25.57
N GLN A 84 -7.56 17.89 -26.04
CA GLN A 84 -6.76 18.21 -27.23
C GLN A 84 -5.25 18.33 -26.93
N GLY A 85 -4.88 18.37 -25.66
CA GLY A 85 -3.51 18.52 -25.20
C GLY A 85 -3.42 19.53 -24.06
N VAL A 86 -2.33 19.49 -23.30
CA VAL A 86 -2.18 20.44 -22.20
C VAL A 86 -1.69 21.79 -22.74
N PRO A 87 -2.32 22.92 -22.35
CA PRO A 87 -1.91 24.24 -22.84
C PRO A 87 -0.48 24.63 -22.42
N ASP A 88 0.28 25.23 -23.35
CA ASP A 88 1.65 25.72 -23.11
C ASP A 88 1.73 26.71 -21.93
N VAL A 89 0.66 27.49 -21.70
CA VAL A 89 0.59 28.45 -20.61
C VAL A 89 0.73 27.80 -19.23
N PHE A 90 0.41 26.50 -19.08
CA PHE A 90 0.61 25.78 -17.82
C PHE A 90 2.10 25.63 -17.52
N ASP A 91 2.88 25.26 -18.52
CA ASP A 91 4.32 25.07 -18.36
C ASP A 91 5.05 26.41 -18.29
N ASP A 92 4.54 27.46 -18.94
CA ASP A 92 5.00 28.84 -18.75
C ASP A 92 4.82 29.32 -17.31
N LEU A 93 3.68 29.02 -16.69
CA LEU A 93 3.44 29.33 -15.28
C LEU A 93 4.38 28.55 -14.35
N CYS A 94 4.66 27.27 -14.64
CA CYS A 94 5.67 26.51 -13.89
C CYS A 94 7.08 27.12 -14.04
N ARG A 95 7.47 27.54 -15.25
CA ARG A 95 8.74 28.25 -15.49
C ARG A 95 8.82 29.58 -14.74
N ALA A 96 7.75 30.36 -14.76
CA ALA A 96 7.65 31.62 -14.02
C ALA A 96 7.75 31.39 -12.51
N ALA A 97 7.10 30.35 -11.98
CA ALA A 97 7.22 29.95 -10.58
C ALA A 97 8.65 29.56 -10.21
N ALA A 98 9.33 28.78 -11.04
CA ALA A 98 10.73 28.40 -10.81
C ALA A 98 11.66 29.63 -10.80
N ALA A 99 11.48 30.56 -11.73
CA ALA A 99 12.25 31.81 -11.76
C ALA A 99 11.96 32.67 -10.51
N GLY A 100 10.70 32.83 -10.13
CA GLY A 100 10.32 33.61 -8.94
C GLY A 100 10.81 33.02 -7.62
N LEU A 101 10.92 31.69 -7.52
CA LEU A 101 11.52 31.02 -6.35
C LEU A 101 13.02 31.31 -6.23
N ARG A 102 13.74 31.35 -7.36
CA ARG A 102 15.19 31.63 -7.41
C ARG A 102 15.55 33.10 -7.29
N ASP A 103 14.61 34.00 -7.56
CA ASP A 103 14.80 35.42 -7.37
C ASP A 103 14.55 35.81 -5.90
N PRO A 104 15.61 36.11 -5.11
CA PRO A 104 15.45 36.46 -3.70
C PRO A 104 14.74 37.81 -3.51
N GLU A 105 14.74 38.70 -4.50
CA GLU A 105 14.09 40.02 -4.43
C GLU A 105 12.58 39.92 -4.70
N ASN A 106 12.10 38.79 -5.24
CA ASN A 106 10.69 38.61 -5.54
C ASN A 106 9.89 38.22 -4.30
N ALA A 107 9.47 39.21 -3.51
CA ALA A 107 8.77 39.02 -2.24
C ALA A 107 7.48 38.18 -2.32
N ALA A 108 6.87 38.04 -3.51
CA ALA A 108 5.67 37.20 -3.69
C ALA A 108 5.91 35.72 -3.34
N PHE A 109 7.16 35.24 -3.47
CA PHE A 109 7.54 33.85 -3.25
C PHE A 109 8.15 33.58 -1.86
N ASP A 110 8.32 34.59 -1.00
CA ASP A 110 8.91 34.44 0.35
C ASP A 110 8.15 33.43 1.22
N SER A 111 6.82 33.43 1.10
CA SER A 111 5.98 32.49 1.83
C SER A 111 6.22 31.03 1.42
N VAL A 112 6.71 30.77 0.20
CA VAL A 112 7.08 29.43 -0.26
C VAL A 112 8.51 29.09 0.17
N ARG A 113 9.46 30.02 -0.05
CA ARG A 113 10.88 29.85 0.36
C ARG A 113 11.04 29.54 1.85
N SER A 114 10.18 30.08 2.70
CA SER A 114 10.23 29.88 4.15
C SER A 114 9.83 28.47 4.63
N ILE A 115 9.28 27.60 3.77
CA ILE A 115 8.73 26.30 4.20
C ILE A 115 9.32 25.09 3.47
N CYS A 116 10.15 25.29 2.44
CA CYS A 116 10.81 24.21 1.73
C CYS A 116 12.11 24.70 1.08
N ASP A 117 12.92 23.76 0.60
CA ASP A 117 14.06 24.08 -0.26
C ASP A 117 13.55 24.68 -1.60
N PRO A 118 13.83 25.98 -1.87
CA PRO A 118 13.32 26.62 -3.06
C PRO A 118 14.03 26.18 -4.34
N GLU A 119 15.29 25.74 -4.28
CA GLU A 119 16.01 25.27 -5.46
C GLU A 119 15.47 23.91 -5.89
N GLN A 120 15.27 23.00 -4.94
CA GLN A 120 14.68 21.69 -5.22
C GLN A 120 13.26 21.82 -5.81
N LEU A 121 12.43 22.72 -5.26
CA LEU A 121 11.10 22.99 -5.81
C LEU A 121 11.16 23.65 -7.20
N ALA A 122 12.07 24.61 -7.41
CA ALA A 122 12.26 25.27 -8.70
C ALA A 122 12.68 24.26 -9.78
N MET A 123 13.57 23.31 -9.45
CA MET A 123 13.96 22.25 -10.38
C MET A 123 12.78 21.32 -10.72
N CYS A 124 11.95 20.94 -9.73
CA CYS A 124 10.72 20.18 -10.00
C CYS A 124 9.78 20.92 -10.95
N LEU A 125 9.64 22.23 -10.77
CA LEU A 125 8.81 23.08 -11.63
C LEU A 125 9.37 23.20 -13.04
N GLN A 126 10.69 23.33 -13.20
CA GLN A 126 11.34 23.32 -14.53
C GLN A 126 11.12 22.01 -15.29
N LEU A 127 11.08 20.88 -14.56
CA LEU A 127 10.79 19.56 -15.13
C LEU A 127 9.31 19.34 -15.47
N SER A 128 8.42 20.31 -15.21
CA SER A 128 6.97 20.14 -15.39
C SER A 128 6.60 19.78 -16.82
N ALA A 129 7.14 20.46 -17.83
CA ALA A 129 6.80 20.21 -19.23
C ALA A 129 7.17 18.77 -19.64
N ILE A 130 8.39 18.34 -19.31
CA ILE A 130 8.87 16.98 -19.61
C ILE A 130 8.01 15.96 -18.88
N THR A 131 7.82 16.12 -17.57
CA THR A 131 7.03 15.21 -16.74
C THR A 131 5.60 15.10 -17.25
N ARG A 132 4.95 16.23 -17.54
CA ARG A 132 3.58 16.30 -18.04
C ARG A 132 3.40 15.54 -19.35
N SER A 133 4.37 15.64 -20.26
CA SER A 133 4.35 14.86 -21.52
C SER A 133 4.50 13.34 -21.31
N CYS A 134 5.06 12.93 -20.17
CA CYS A 134 5.25 11.53 -19.79
C CYS A 134 4.04 10.94 -19.04
N LEU A 135 3.30 11.75 -18.27
CA LEU A 135 2.21 11.27 -17.41
C LEU A 135 1.15 10.43 -18.15
N PRO A 136 0.65 10.82 -19.35
CA PRO A 136 -0.32 10.00 -20.08
C PRO A 136 0.21 8.61 -20.47
N LYS A 137 1.54 8.47 -20.60
CA LYS A 137 2.22 7.25 -21.05
C LYS A 137 2.69 6.37 -19.88
N LEU A 138 2.73 6.93 -18.67
CA LEU A 138 3.38 6.32 -17.51
C LEU A 138 2.78 4.96 -17.14
N SER A 139 1.45 4.82 -17.21
CA SER A 139 0.77 3.55 -16.93
C SER A 139 1.18 2.44 -17.90
N GLU A 140 1.37 2.76 -19.17
CA GLU A 140 1.85 1.82 -20.19
C GLU A 140 3.33 1.50 -20.00
N TRP A 141 4.15 2.50 -19.68
CA TRP A 141 5.58 2.31 -19.43
C TRP A 141 5.80 1.29 -18.31
N VAL A 142 5.04 1.37 -17.22
CA VAL A 142 5.19 0.43 -16.09
C VAL A 142 4.45 -0.89 -16.28
N SER A 143 3.55 -1.04 -17.26
CA SER A 143 2.77 -2.28 -17.43
C SER A 143 3.18 -3.11 -18.65
N ARG A 144 3.52 -2.48 -19.77
CA ARG A 144 3.81 -3.10 -21.07
C ARG A 144 4.94 -2.36 -21.78
N MET A 145 6.14 -2.37 -21.20
CA MET A 145 7.29 -1.72 -21.83
C MET A 145 7.63 -2.36 -23.20
N SER A 146 7.73 -1.53 -24.24
CA SER A 146 8.17 -1.89 -25.60
C SER A 146 9.38 -1.03 -26.00
N ASP A 147 10.07 -1.37 -27.08
CA ASP A 147 11.26 -0.62 -27.54
C ASP A 147 10.93 0.84 -27.89
N GLU A 148 9.76 1.09 -28.50
CA GLU A 148 9.28 2.45 -28.78
C GLU A 148 9.02 3.24 -27.49
N ARG A 149 8.37 2.62 -26.50
CA ARG A 149 8.13 3.24 -25.19
C ARG A 149 9.44 3.50 -24.44
N ALA A 150 10.40 2.58 -24.53
CA ALA A 150 11.72 2.73 -23.96
C ALA A 150 12.48 3.89 -24.62
N ALA A 151 12.41 4.03 -25.95
CA ALA A 151 13.00 5.16 -26.66
C ALA A 151 12.40 6.50 -26.23
N ALA A 152 11.07 6.56 -26.04
CA ALA A 152 10.39 7.75 -25.52
C ALA A 152 10.83 8.10 -24.08
N ALA A 153 10.96 7.11 -23.21
CA ALA A 153 11.44 7.30 -21.83
C ALA A 153 12.91 7.77 -21.80
N ARG A 154 13.78 7.19 -22.65
CA ARG A 154 15.19 7.62 -22.81
C ARG A 154 15.29 9.06 -23.30
N LEU A 155 14.47 9.44 -24.27
CA LEU A 155 14.42 10.80 -24.78
C LEU A 155 14.05 11.78 -23.66
N ALA A 156 12.98 11.51 -22.92
CA ALA A 156 12.55 12.35 -21.81
C ALA A 156 13.62 12.46 -20.72
N TYR A 157 14.27 11.35 -20.35
CA TYR A 157 15.35 11.36 -19.36
C TYR A 157 16.55 12.19 -19.84
N ARG A 158 16.95 12.04 -21.10
CA ARG A 158 18.03 12.85 -21.70
C ARG A 158 17.67 14.33 -21.74
N ASP A 159 16.42 14.65 -22.05
CA ASP A 159 15.95 16.04 -22.06
C ASP A 159 15.93 16.64 -20.64
N ALA A 160 15.64 15.84 -19.61
CA ALA A 160 15.81 16.26 -18.22
C ALA A 160 17.28 16.52 -17.90
N CYS A 161 18.19 15.60 -18.23
CA CYS A 161 19.64 15.78 -17.99
C CYS A 161 20.25 16.99 -18.73
N ARG A 162 19.61 17.50 -19.80
CA ARG A 162 20.03 18.75 -20.45
C ARG A 162 19.77 20.00 -19.61
N ILE A 163 18.87 19.92 -18.62
CA ILE A 163 18.58 21.01 -17.68
C ILE A 163 19.67 21.07 -16.60
N SER A 164 20.02 19.92 -16.03
CA SER A 164 21.06 19.73 -15.02
C SER A 164 21.35 18.24 -14.88
N ASP A 165 22.56 17.86 -14.46
CA ASP A 165 22.95 16.46 -14.28
C ASP A 165 21.98 15.72 -13.33
N ASP A 166 21.61 16.35 -12.22
CA ASP A 166 20.70 15.79 -11.20
C ASP A 166 19.20 15.77 -11.62
N ALA A 167 18.86 16.39 -12.75
CA ALA A 167 17.46 16.55 -13.15
C ALA A 167 16.83 15.26 -13.68
N GLY A 168 17.64 14.32 -14.20
CA GLY A 168 17.18 12.99 -14.64
C GLY A 168 16.60 12.16 -13.48
N PRO A 169 17.38 11.90 -12.41
CA PRO A 169 16.89 11.24 -11.19
C PRO A 169 15.69 11.96 -10.58
N LEU A 170 15.72 13.30 -10.54
CA LEU A 170 14.59 14.10 -10.04
C LEU A 170 13.31 13.85 -10.84
N MET A 171 13.38 13.86 -12.17
CA MET A 171 12.23 13.55 -13.03
C MET A 171 11.64 12.17 -12.71
N LEU A 172 12.47 11.16 -12.48
CA LEU A 172 12.03 9.83 -12.08
C LEU A 172 11.34 9.84 -10.71
N ASP A 173 11.82 10.64 -9.76
CA ASP A 173 11.17 10.82 -8.46
C ASP A 173 9.78 11.45 -8.63
N ILE A 174 9.65 12.47 -9.48
CA ILE A 174 8.35 13.09 -9.80
C ILE A 174 7.42 12.03 -10.41
N LEU A 175 7.84 11.30 -11.44
CA LEU A 175 7.03 10.25 -12.07
C LEU A 175 6.64 9.14 -11.10
N SER A 176 7.55 8.72 -10.22
CA SER A 176 7.27 7.70 -9.20
C SER A 176 6.14 8.13 -8.26
N ALA A 177 5.99 9.43 -8.03
CA ALA A 177 4.96 9.98 -7.17
C ALA A 177 3.54 9.86 -7.74
N HIS A 178 3.42 9.65 -9.06
CA HIS A 178 2.15 9.42 -9.75
C HIS A 178 1.78 7.93 -9.86
N LEU A 179 2.64 7.02 -9.39
CA LEU A 179 2.37 5.59 -9.41
C LEU A 179 1.66 5.12 -8.13
N PRO A 180 0.70 4.18 -8.23
CA PRO A 180 0.13 3.53 -7.04
C PRO A 180 1.20 2.79 -6.23
N ASP A 181 2.13 2.14 -6.93
CA ASP A 181 3.31 1.47 -6.40
C ASP A 181 4.55 2.15 -6.98
N ASP A 182 5.17 3.05 -6.23
CA ASP A 182 6.31 3.85 -6.69
C ASP A 182 7.52 3.01 -7.14
N TRP A 183 7.78 1.84 -6.54
CA TRP A 183 8.88 0.95 -6.93
C TRP A 183 8.75 0.42 -8.36
N ARG A 184 7.57 0.49 -8.98
CA ARG A 184 7.41 0.16 -10.41
C ARG A 184 8.17 1.12 -11.33
N ILE A 185 8.62 2.27 -10.82
CA ILE A 185 9.52 3.17 -11.54
C ILE A 185 10.83 2.48 -11.94
N LEU A 186 11.22 1.40 -11.26
CA LEU A 186 12.39 0.59 -11.63
C LEU A 186 12.30 0.07 -13.08
N ARG A 187 11.10 -0.15 -13.64
CA ARG A 187 10.92 -0.52 -15.05
C ARG A 187 11.33 0.60 -16.00
N VAL A 188 10.99 1.84 -15.65
CA VAL A 188 11.36 3.03 -16.43
C VAL A 188 12.87 3.25 -16.33
N ILE A 189 13.44 3.13 -15.13
CA ILE A 189 14.89 3.19 -14.91
C ILE A 189 15.59 2.12 -15.76
N SER A 190 15.10 0.88 -15.74
CA SER A 190 15.63 -0.23 -16.54
C SER A 190 15.62 0.09 -18.02
N ALA A 191 14.51 0.63 -18.53
CA ALA A 191 14.37 0.99 -19.94
C ALA A 191 15.32 2.13 -20.33
N VAL A 192 15.42 3.17 -19.49
CA VAL A 192 16.30 4.33 -19.72
C VAL A 192 17.77 3.91 -19.75
N MET A 193 18.16 3.03 -18.84
CA MET A 193 19.54 2.57 -18.64
C MET A 193 19.89 1.29 -19.39
N ASP A 194 19.00 0.82 -20.27
CA ASP A 194 19.15 -0.39 -21.09
C ASP A 194 19.49 -1.67 -20.29
N ARG A 195 18.61 -2.04 -19.35
CA ARG A 195 18.76 -3.18 -18.43
C ARG A 195 20.11 -3.18 -17.69
N PRO A 196 20.30 -2.20 -16.80
CA PRO A 196 21.56 -2.04 -16.10
C PRO A 196 21.81 -3.17 -15.10
N SER A 197 23.09 -3.47 -14.88
CA SER A 197 23.50 -4.36 -13.78
C SER A 197 23.32 -3.69 -12.41
N ASP A 198 23.14 -4.50 -11.38
CA ASP A 198 23.03 -4.01 -10.00
C ASP A 198 24.28 -3.24 -9.54
N ARG A 199 25.47 -3.64 -9.99
CA ARG A 199 26.73 -2.92 -9.74
C ARG A 199 26.72 -1.51 -10.30
N TYR A 200 26.28 -1.35 -11.55
CA TYR A 200 26.21 -0.04 -12.19
C TYR A 200 25.20 0.87 -11.49
N LEU A 201 24.00 0.36 -11.23
CA LEU A 201 22.96 1.13 -10.54
C LEU A 201 23.39 1.55 -9.13
N ALA A 202 24.05 0.66 -8.39
CA ALA A 202 24.52 0.94 -7.03
C ALA A 202 25.59 2.04 -6.95
N SER A 203 26.24 2.39 -8.07
CA SER A 203 27.19 3.50 -8.18
C SER A 203 26.66 4.72 -8.93
N SER A 204 25.41 4.68 -9.38
CA SER A 204 24.78 5.76 -10.17
C SER A 204 23.94 6.69 -9.30
N GLU A 205 23.51 7.82 -9.86
CA GLU A 205 22.61 8.78 -9.21
C GLU A 205 21.24 8.19 -8.86
N VAL A 206 20.80 7.16 -9.60
CA VAL A 206 19.53 6.45 -9.34
C VAL A 206 19.63 5.36 -8.27
N LYS A 207 20.80 5.21 -7.61
CA LYS A 207 21.00 4.27 -6.48
C LYS A 207 19.90 4.39 -5.42
N ALA A 208 19.50 5.62 -5.11
CA ALA A 208 18.51 5.92 -4.08
C ALA A 208 17.16 5.19 -4.32
N PHE A 209 16.76 4.95 -5.57
CA PHE A 209 15.55 4.20 -5.87
C PHE A 209 15.65 2.74 -5.42
N GLY A 210 16.75 2.07 -5.74
CA GLY A 210 17.00 0.69 -5.30
C GLY A 210 17.10 0.57 -3.79
N GLU A 211 17.86 1.47 -3.15
CA GLU A 211 18.02 1.45 -1.69
C GLU A 211 16.72 1.68 -0.93
N ARG A 212 15.83 2.55 -1.43
CA ARG A 212 14.50 2.77 -0.84
C ARG A 212 13.64 1.50 -0.87
N VAL A 213 13.63 0.77 -1.99
CA VAL A 213 12.89 -0.49 -2.12
C VAL A 213 13.44 -1.53 -1.14
N LEU A 214 14.76 -1.66 -1.04
CA LEU A 214 15.39 -2.62 -0.13
C LEU A 214 15.13 -2.26 1.34
N ALA A 215 15.22 -0.98 1.71
CA ALA A 215 14.90 -0.50 3.05
C ALA A 215 13.42 -0.74 3.42
N GLU A 216 12.51 -0.59 2.44
CA GLU A 216 11.11 -0.92 2.65
C GLU A 216 10.89 -2.42 2.90
N ILE A 217 11.60 -3.28 2.17
CA ILE A 217 11.54 -4.72 2.41
C ILE A 217 12.02 -5.05 3.83
N ASP A 218 13.10 -4.42 4.29
CA ASP A 218 13.57 -4.57 5.67
C ASP A 218 12.50 -4.17 6.70
N ALA A 219 11.86 -3.01 6.52
CA ALA A 219 10.79 -2.56 7.42
C ALA A 219 9.58 -3.51 7.43
N ALA A 220 9.20 -4.04 6.27
CA ALA A 220 8.11 -5.00 6.15
C ALA A 220 8.43 -6.36 6.79
N ILE A 221 9.69 -6.83 6.70
CA ILE A 221 10.15 -8.03 7.41
C ILE A 221 9.98 -7.81 8.91
N VAL A 222 10.47 -6.68 9.45
CA VAL A 222 10.31 -6.34 10.87
C VAL A 222 8.84 -6.30 11.27
N GLN A 223 7.96 -5.71 10.44
CA GLN A 223 6.52 -5.69 10.69
C GLN A 223 5.93 -7.11 10.85
N VAL A 224 6.27 -8.04 9.96
CA VAL A 224 5.81 -9.44 10.04
C VAL A 224 6.42 -10.15 11.25
N GLU A 225 7.69 -9.88 11.55
CA GLU A 225 8.40 -10.46 12.69
C GLU A 225 7.87 -9.95 14.03
N THR A 226 7.25 -8.76 14.10
CA THR A 226 6.95 -8.09 15.38
C THR A 226 5.47 -7.78 15.63
N PHE A 227 4.58 -7.92 14.64
CA PHE A 227 3.15 -7.65 14.89
C PHE A 227 2.57 -8.51 16.03
N ASN A 228 1.60 -7.95 16.75
CA ASN A 228 1.01 -8.60 17.91
C ASN A 228 -0.35 -9.20 17.53
N PHE A 229 -0.54 -10.51 17.77
CA PHE A 229 -1.83 -11.16 17.56
C PHE A 229 -2.96 -10.54 18.40
N SER A 230 -2.64 -9.91 19.54
CA SER A 230 -3.64 -9.21 20.36
C SER A 230 -4.27 -7.99 19.67
N ASP A 231 -3.65 -7.47 18.62
CA ASP A 231 -4.19 -6.34 17.86
C ASP A 231 -5.32 -6.76 16.90
N GLY A 232 -5.63 -8.06 16.85
CA GLY A 232 -6.78 -8.63 16.17
C GLY A 232 -6.60 -8.83 14.67
N GLU A 233 -7.71 -9.12 14.01
CA GLU A 233 -7.77 -9.54 12.61
C GLU A 233 -7.07 -8.56 11.66
N ARG A 234 -7.32 -7.26 11.83
CA ARG A 234 -6.74 -6.20 10.97
C ARG A 234 -5.22 -6.22 11.00
N ALA A 235 -4.60 -6.48 12.14
CA ALA A 235 -3.14 -6.56 12.26
C ALA A 235 -2.59 -7.80 11.52
N GLY A 236 -3.26 -8.94 11.64
CA GLY A 236 -2.90 -10.16 10.90
C GLY A 236 -2.98 -9.96 9.38
N ARG A 237 -4.07 -9.36 8.88
CA ARG A 237 -4.20 -9.02 7.46
C ARG A 237 -3.14 -8.03 6.99
N ALA A 238 -2.89 -6.97 7.77
CA ALA A 238 -1.87 -5.97 7.42
C ALA A 238 -0.47 -6.57 7.33
N ALA A 239 -0.11 -7.50 8.23
CA ALA A 239 1.17 -8.21 8.17
C ALA A 239 1.27 -9.11 6.93
N ALA A 240 0.21 -9.84 6.58
CA ALA A 240 0.20 -10.67 5.37
C ALA A 240 0.26 -9.83 4.08
N GLN A 241 -0.42 -8.68 4.06
CA GLN A 241 -0.32 -7.72 2.95
C GLN A 241 1.10 -7.15 2.82
N ALA A 242 1.81 -6.90 3.93
CA ALA A 242 3.21 -6.51 3.90
C ALA A 242 4.09 -7.62 3.29
N ALA A 243 3.86 -8.89 3.63
CA ALA A 243 4.55 -10.02 3.02
C ALA A 243 4.26 -10.16 1.51
N HIS A 244 3.00 -9.94 1.10
CA HIS A 244 2.62 -9.91 -0.32
C HIS A 244 3.34 -8.79 -1.08
N LYS A 245 3.38 -7.58 -0.49
CA LYS A 245 4.07 -6.42 -1.03
C LYS A 245 5.56 -6.69 -1.26
N VAL A 246 6.24 -7.28 -0.27
CA VAL A 246 7.66 -7.68 -0.41
C VAL A 246 7.86 -8.65 -1.56
N GLN A 247 6.97 -9.62 -1.74
CA GLN A 247 7.05 -10.54 -2.86
C GLN A 247 6.95 -9.81 -4.22
N LEU A 248 6.05 -8.83 -4.34
CA LEU A 248 5.92 -8.02 -5.55
C LEU A 248 7.16 -7.15 -5.78
N GLN A 249 7.70 -6.53 -4.73
CA GLN A 249 8.91 -5.70 -4.81
C GLN A 249 10.14 -6.50 -5.24
N ILE A 250 10.36 -7.68 -4.65
CA ILE A 250 11.49 -8.56 -5.02
C ILE A 250 11.36 -8.98 -6.49
N ALA A 251 10.16 -9.38 -6.93
CA ALA A 251 9.92 -9.77 -8.31
C ALA A 251 10.16 -8.59 -9.28
N GLU A 252 9.70 -7.39 -8.92
CA GLU A 252 9.91 -6.19 -9.71
C GLU A 252 11.40 -5.85 -9.85
N PHE A 253 12.14 -5.90 -8.74
CA PHE A 253 13.56 -5.63 -8.71
C PHE A 253 14.34 -6.60 -9.60
N GLN A 254 14.03 -7.90 -9.51
CA GLN A 254 14.68 -8.95 -10.31
C GLN A 254 14.34 -8.87 -11.81
N GLN A 255 13.19 -8.32 -12.18
CA GLN A 255 12.80 -8.13 -13.57
C GLN A 255 13.40 -6.85 -14.18
N SER A 256 13.61 -5.83 -13.35
CA SER A 256 14.08 -4.51 -13.79
C SER A 256 15.61 -4.37 -13.77
N VAL A 257 16.31 -5.17 -12.96
CA VAL A 257 17.77 -5.05 -12.78
C VAL A 257 18.44 -6.38 -13.09
N ASP A 258 19.56 -6.36 -13.80
CA ASP A 258 20.42 -7.54 -13.94
C ASP A 258 21.19 -7.77 -12.62
N VAL A 259 20.60 -8.58 -11.74
CA VAL A 259 21.07 -8.79 -10.38
C VAL A 259 22.08 -9.94 -10.34
N ALA A 260 23.35 -9.60 -10.12
CA ALA A 260 24.38 -10.60 -9.86
C ALA A 260 24.26 -11.18 -8.45
N LYS A 261 24.43 -12.50 -8.29
CA LYS A 261 24.36 -13.19 -6.98
C LYS A 261 25.30 -12.58 -5.94
N ASP A 262 26.51 -12.22 -6.36
CA ASP A 262 27.52 -11.57 -5.51
C ASP A 262 27.60 -10.05 -5.69
N GLY A 263 26.57 -9.45 -6.29
CA GLY A 263 26.47 -8.01 -6.46
C GLY A 263 26.01 -7.28 -5.19
N PRO A 264 26.09 -5.94 -5.18
CA PRO A 264 25.73 -5.11 -4.03
C PRO A 264 24.31 -5.35 -3.51
N TRP A 265 23.37 -5.67 -4.40
CA TRP A 265 21.97 -5.88 -4.05
C TRP A 265 21.56 -7.35 -4.10
N GLY A 266 22.20 -8.18 -4.92
CA GLY A 266 21.85 -9.61 -5.04
C GLY A 266 21.92 -10.39 -3.73
N LYS A 267 22.99 -10.22 -2.95
CA LYS A 267 23.11 -10.87 -1.62
C LYS A 267 22.01 -10.42 -0.66
N ARG A 268 21.66 -9.13 -0.70
CA ARG A 268 20.64 -8.53 0.17
C ARG A 268 19.24 -9.03 -0.20
N LEU A 269 18.89 -9.08 -1.49
CA LEU A 269 17.64 -9.66 -1.97
C LEU A 269 17.48 -11.14 -1.60
N ALA A 270 18.54 -11.94 -1.75
CA ALA A 270 18.53 -13.35 -1.35
C ALA A 270 18.26 -13.49 0.16
N ARG A 271 18.92 -12.66 0.99
CA ARG A 271 18.69 -12.60 2.43
C ARG A 271 17.26 -12.17 2.77
N HIS A 272 16.71 -11.16 2.10
CA HIS A 272 15.33 -10.71 2.33
C HIS A 272 14.32 -11.82 2.02
N LYS A 273 14.49 -12.54 0.90
CA LYS A 273 13.61 -13.66 0.53
C LYS A 273 13.61 -14.73 1.62
N GLN A 274 14.78 -15.10 2.12
CA GLN A 274 14.91 -16.08 3.20
C GLN A 274 14.33 -15.56 4.52
N ALA A 275 14.59 -14.30 4.88
CA ALA A 275 14.12 -13.69 6.12
C ALA A 275 12.59 -13.57 6.15
N MET A 276 11.98 -13.07 5.06
CA MET A 276 10.52 -12.97 4.96
C MET A 276 9.85 -14.35 5.03
N ALA A 277 10.40 -15.35 4.35
CA ALA A 277 9.87 -16.71 4.42
C ALA A 277 9.93 -17.27 5.85
N LYS A 278 11.08 -17.13 6.51
CA LYS A 278 11.27 -17.55 7.90
C LYS A 278 10.32 -16.81 8.85
N ALA A 279 10.15 -15.49 8.69
CA ALA A 279 9.24 -14.69 9.50
C ALA A 279 7.79 -15.18 9.34
N CYS A 280 7.36 -15.42 8.10
CA CYS A 280 6.03 -15.96 7.84
C CYS A 280 5.85 -17.34 8.49
N GLU A 281 6.80 -18.27 8.30
CA GLU A 281 6.76 -19.62 8.89
C GLU A 281 6.64 -19.57 10.41
N GLN A 282 7.47 -18.77 11.08
CA GLN A 282 7.41 -18.60 12.54
C GLN A 282 6.05 -18.10 13.03
N ARG A 283 5.42 -17.18 12.28
CA ARG A 283 4.10 -16.65 12.62
C ARG A 283 3.00 -17.68 12.36
N MET A 284 3.09 -18.46 11.28
CA MET A 284 2.15 -19.55 11.02
C MET A 284 2.25 -20.67 12.06
N ASP A 285 3.46 -21.03 12.50
CA ASP A 285 3.67 -22.05 13.55
C ASP A 285 3.08 -21.65 14.91
N GLN A 286 2.97 -20.35 15.19
CA GLN A 286 2.34 -19.83 16.40
C GLN A 286 0.81 -19.95 16.37
N ALA A 287 0.20 -20.10 15.18
CA ALA A 287 -1.26 -20.12 15.03
C ALA A 287 -1.93 -21.30 15.75
N ASP A 288 -1.29 -22.47 15.77
CA ASP A 288 -1.82 -23.64 16.47
C ASP A 288 -1.94 -23.41 17.98
N ARG A 289 -0.98 -22.69 18.59
CA ARG A 289 -1.04 -22.34 20.02
C ARG A 289 -2.13 -21.30 20.30
N THR A 290 -2.30 -20.32 19.42
CA THR A 290 -3.39 -19.34 19.57
C THR A 290 -4.75 -19.99 19.41
N LEU A 291 -4.88 -20.96 18.49
CA LEU A 291 -6.10 -21.71 18.29
C LEU A 291 -6.42 -22.61 19.49
N GLU A 292 -5.42 -23.28 20.05
CA GLU A 292 -5.58 -24.10 21.26
C GLU A 292 -6.03 -23.28 22.47
N ALA A 293 -5.50 -22.05 22.63
CA ALA A 293 -5.92 -21.16 23.71
C ALA A 293 -7.35 -20.65 23.53
N ALA A 294 -7.81 -20.47 22.28
CA ALA A 294 -9.16 -20.01 21.99
C ALA A 294 -10.21 -21.14 22.05
N LEU A 295 -9.80 -22.39 21.81
CA LEU A 295 -10.67 -23.57 21.80
C LEU A 295 -10.17 -24.60 22.85
N PRO A 296 -10.46 -24.36 24.14
CA PRO A 296 -9.89 -25.16 25.22
C PRO A 296 -10.43 -26.59 25.25
N LEU A 297 -9.56 -27.54 25.59
CA LEU A 297 -9.88 -28.95 25.75
C LEU A 297 -9.78 -29.38 27.22
N ARG A 298 -10.62 -30.34 27.64
CA ARG A 298 -10.52 -31.06 28.92
C ARG A 298 -9.93 -32.46 28.71
N SER A 299 -9.14 -32.93 29.67
CA SER A 299 -8.63 -34.31 29.66
C SER A 299 -9.76 -35.31 29.92
N LEU A 300 -9.79 -36.41 29.16
CA LEU A 300 -10.82 -37.44 29.26
C LEU A 300 -10.49 -38.59 30.24
N SER A 301 -9.31 -38.59 30.88
CA SER A 301 -9.00 -39.45 32.05
C SER A 301 -7.61 -39.14 32.63
N MET A 302 -7.45 -39.24 33.96
CA MET A 302 -6.16 -39.18 34.68
C MET A 302 -5.17 -40.30 34.28
N LEU A 303 -5.67 -41.39 33.69
CA LEU A 303 -4.91 -42.57 33.24
C LEU A 303 -4.68 -42.60 31.72
N SER A 304 -5.13 -41.56 30.99
CA SER A 304 -4.96 -41.50 29.54
C SER A 304 -3.49 -41.27 29.16
N LYS A 305 -2.99 -42.04 28.18
CA LYS A 305 -1.63 -41.87 27.63
C LYS A 305 -1.44 -40.42 27.17
N LYS A 306 -0.24 -39.87 27.42
CA LYS A 306 0.22 -38.58 26.89
C LYS A 306 -0.06 -38.52 25.38
N GLY A 307 -1.09 -37.76 24.98
CA GLY A 307 -1.57 -37.68 23.59
C GLY A 307 -3.02 -38.13 23.34
N SER A 308 -3.80 -38.52 24.35
CA SER A 308 -5.25 -38.70 24.21
C SER A 308 -5.91 -37.39 23.78
N LYS A 309 -6.74 -37.41 22.72
CA LYS A 309 -7.56 -36.26 22.31
C LYS A 309 -8.50 -35.90 23.47
N GLY A 310 -8.37 -34.69 24.01
CA GLY A 310 -9.30 -34.17 25.01
C GLY A 310 -10.64 -33.82 24.35
N ALA A 311 -11.70 -33.73 25.15
CA ALA A 311 -13.00 -33.22 24.68
C ALA A 311 -13.05 -31.70 24.82
N ALA A 312 -13.97 -31.02 24.13
CA ALA A 312 -14.19 -29.59 24.32
C ALA A 312 -14.45 -29.25 25.81
N LYS A 313 -13.79 -28.21 26.33
CA LYS A 313 -14.04 -27.67 27.67
C LYS A 313 -15.16 -26.63 27.58
N LEU A 314 -16.35 -27.02 27.98
CA LEU A 314 -17.57 -26.21 27.88
C LEU A 314 -18.12 -25.86 29.27
N THR A 315 -17.24 -25.38 30.15
CA THR A 315 -17.56 -24.96 31.52
C THR A 315 -17.33 -23.47 31.75
N ASP A 316 -16.52 -22.85 30.89
CA ASP A 316 -16.09 -21.46 31.02
C ASP A 316 -16.54 -20.69 29.78
N GLU A 317 -16.91 -19.43 29.97
CA GLU A 317 -17.20 -18.52 28.86
C GLU A 317 -15.99 -18.39 27.92
N PRO A 318 -16.22 -18.23 26.61
CA PRO A 318 -15.14 -18.00 25.66
C PRO A 318 -14.31 -16.75 26.01
N ASP A 319 -12.99 -16.89 25.99
CA ASP A 319 -12.08 -15.78 26.24
C ASP A 319 -11.90 -14.93 24.96
N GLU A 320 -12.54 -13.76 24.96
CA GLU A 320 -12.48 -12.77 23.86
C GLU A 320 -11.05 -12.36 23.48
N ALA A 321 -10.12 -12.31 24.44
CA ALA A 321 -8.73 -11.99 24.14
C ALA A 321 -8.04 -13.14 23.39
N MET A 322 -8.33 -14.40 23.75
CA MET A 322 -7.79 -15.56 23.04
C MET A 322 -8.42 -15.72 21.65
N ILE A 323 -9.73 -15.49 21.53
CA ILE A 323 -10.43 -15.48 20.24
C ILE A 323 -9.82 -14.46 19.30
N ARG A 324 -9.63 -13.22 19.77
CA ARG A 324 -9.02 -12.14 18.98
C ARG A 324 -7.62 -12.52 18.49
N ARG A 325 -6.81 -13.16 19.34
CA ARG A 325 -5.47 -13.64 18.97
C ARG A 325 -5.51 -14.73 17.91
N ALA A 326 -6.41 -15.70 18.05
CA ALA A 326 -6.61 -16.75 17.06
C ALA A 326 -7.11 -16.17 15.72
N GLN A 327 -8.06 -15.24 15.73
CA GLN A 327 -8.54 -14.54 14.52
C GLN A 327 -7.41 -13.82 13.81
N SER A 328 -6.55 -13.11 14.55
CA SER A 328 -5.37 -12.45 13.98
C SER A 328 -4.44 -13.43 13.27
N ALA A 329 -4.12 -14.55 13.91
CA ALA A 329 -3.25 -15.58 13.33
C ALA A 329 -3.86 -16.28 12.11
N LEU A 330 -5.16 -16.61 12.18
CA LEU A 330 -5.88 -17.25 11.08
C LEU A 330 -6.05 -16.30 9.87
N ALA A 331 -6.35 -15.03 10.12
CA ALA A 331 -6.44 -14.02 9.07
C ALA A 331 -5.09 -13.81 8.37
N PHE A 332 -3.99 -13.80 9.11
CA PHE A 332 -2.64 -13.77 8.55
C PHE A 332 -2.42 -14.95 7.59
N ILE A 333 -2.68 -16.19 8.02
CA ILE A 333 -2.50 -17.40 7.19
C ILE A 333 -3.40 -17.40 5.95
N ALA A 334 -4.66 -16.98 6.11
CA ALA A 334 -5.63 -16.92 5.03
C ALA A 334 -5.16 -15.96 3.92
N GLU A 335 -4.74 -14.75 4.31
CA GLU A 335 -4.35 -13.68 3.39
C GLU A 335 -3.01 -13.96 2.69
N LEU A 336 -2.10 -14.73 3.31
CA LEU A 336 -0.85 -15.18 2.68
C LEU A 336 -1.06 -16.02 1.42
N ARG A 337 -2.28 -16.53 1.17
CA ARG A 337 -2.62 -17.28 -0.06
C ARG A 337 -2.18 -16.54 -1.33
N ALA A 338 -2.26 -15.20 -1.34
CA ALA A 338 -1.96 -14.38 -2.51
C ALA A 338 -0.49 -14.42 -2.96
N CYS A 339 0.45 -14.79 -2.08
CA CYS A 339 1.89 -14.80 -2.39
C CYS A 339 2.62 -16.12 -2.07
N ALA A 340 2.03 -17.02 -1.27
CA ALA A 340 2.76 -18.14 -0.68
C ALA A 340 3.52 -19.04 -1.67
N ASP A 341 2.91 -19.36 -2.82
CA ASP A 341 3.51 -20.24 -3.84
C ASP A 341 4.78 -19.65 -4.45
N LYS A 342 4.80 -18.32 -4.64
CA LYS A 342 5.93 -17.61 -5.27
C LYS A 342 6.99 -17.19 -4.26
N ALA A 343 6.61 -17.08 -2.98
CA ALA A 343 7.45 -16.57 -1.90
C ALA A 343 8.22 -17.66 -1.14
N GLY A 344 7.97 -18.95 -1.43
CA GLY A 344 8.78 -20.07 -0.93
C GLY A 344 8.28 -20.70 0.38
N TYR A 345 7.12 -20.30 0.90
CA TYR A 345 6.50 -20.87 2.11
C TYR A 345 5.13 -21.50 1.86
N GLY A 346 4.76 -21.75 0.60
CA GLY A 346 3.49 -22.41 0.23
C GLY A 346 3.30 -23.79 0.87
N SER A 347 4.36 -24.63 0.87
CA SER A 347 4.29 -25.95 1.52
C SER A 347 4.08 -25.83 3.03
N SER A 348 4.80 -24.92 3.70
CA SER A 348 4.67 -24.66 5.13
C SER A 348 3.26 -24.18 5.48
N ARG A 349 2.69 -23.26 4.67
CA ARG A 349 1.30 -22.82 4.82
C ARG A 349 0.29 -23.96 4.72
N ASN A 350 0.44 -24.86 3.74
CA ASN A 350 -0.46 -26.00 3.56
C ASN A 350 -0.41 -26.96 4.76
N LYS A 351 0.80 -27.27 5.26
CA LYS A 351 0.97 -28.11 6.46
C LYS A 351 0.32 -27.49 7.69
N VAL A 352 0.45 -26.18 7.88
CA VAL A 352 -0.19 -25.48 8.99
C VAL A 352 -1.71 -25.53 8.85
N LEU A 353 -2.27 -25.32 7.65
CA LEU A 353 -3.72 -25.43 7.42
C LEU A 353 -4.26 -26.84 7.69
N GLU A 354 -3.54 -27.89 7.25
CA GLU A 354 -3.88 -29.28 7.57
C GLU A 354 -3.90 -29.52 9.08
N LYS A 355 -2.88 -29.02 9.80
CA LYS A 355 -2.79 -29.11 11.25
C LYS A 355 -3.96 -28.40 11.95
N LEU A 356 -4.26 -27.16 11.55
CA LEU A 356 -5.36 -26.38 12.13
C LEU A 356 -6.72 -27.06 11.88
N ASN A 357 -6.96 -27.56 10.67
CA ASN A 357 -8.18 -28.29 10.32
C ASN A 357 -8.30 -29.61 11.11
N SER A 358 -7.19 -30.33 11.31
CA SER A 358 -7.17 -31.57 12.12
C SER A 358 -7.53 -31.36 13.60
N ARG A 359 -7.45 -30.10 14.08
CA ARG A 359 -7.90 -29.68 15.41
C ARG A 359 -9.34 -29.16 15.39
N LEU A 360 -9.70 -28.35 14.40
CA LEU A 360 -11.04 -27.76 14.28
C LEU A 360 -12.12 -28.82 14.06
N ASP A 361 -11.89 -29.79 13.16
CA ASP A 361 -12.93 -30.76 12.82
C ASP A 361 -13.38 -31.59 14.04
N PRO A 362 -12.48 -32.23 14.82
CA PRO A 362 -12.91 -32.98 16.01
C PRO A 362 -13.53 -32.09 17.07
N TYR A 363 -13.02 -30.87 17.26
CA TYR A 363 -13.57 -29.92 18.23
C TYR A 363 -15.03 -29.56 17.88
N ILE A 364 -15.31 -29.29 16.61
CA ILE A 364 -16.66 -28.98 16.13
C ILE A 364 -17.60 -30.17 16.35
N GLU A 365 -17.16 -31.39 16.07
CA GLU A 365 -17.98 -32.59 16.32
C GLU A 365 -18.27 -32.79 17.82
N ASP A 366 -17.29 -32.58 18.69
CA ASP A 366 -17.47 -32.66 20.14
C ASP A 366 -18.47 -31.61 20.63
N VAL A 367 -18.34 -30.36 20.20
CA VAL A 367 -19.24 -29.27 20.59
C VAL A 367 -20.65 -29.48 20.05
N LEU A 368 -20.79 -29.98 18.81
CA LEU A 368 -22.09 -30.36 18.24
C LEU A 368 -22.76 -31.49 19.00
N HIS A 369 -21.98 -32.45 19.52
CA HIS A 369 -22.50 -33.51 20.36
C HIS A 369 -23.10 -32.94 21.65
N VAL A 370 -22.34 -32.12 22.38
CA VAL A 370 -22.82 -31.49 23.62
C VAL A 370 -24.04 -30.61 23.38
N ALA A 371 -24.04 -29.82 22.30
CA ALA A 371 -25.17 -28.96 21.95
C ALA A 371 -26.47 -29.74 21.70
N ARG A 372 -26.37 -30.98 21.18
CA ARG A 372 -27.53 -31.84 20.89
C ARG A 372 -27.99 -32.65 22.10
N THR A 373 -27.06 -33.23 22.85
CA THR A 373 -27.38 -34.21 23.90
C THR A 373 -27.43 -33.59 25.30
N GLY A 374 -26.82 -32.40 25.48
CA GLY A 374 -26.55 -31.83 26.79
C GLY A 374 -25.52 -32.64 27.61
N ASP A 375 -24.94 -33.71 27.04
CA ASP A 375 -23.98 -34.56 27.73
C ASP A 375 -22.55 -34.04 27.51
N GLY A 376 -21.79 -33.96 28.59
CA GLY A 376 -20.38 -33.59 28.55
C GLY A 376 -20.05 -32.09 28.62
N GLY A 377 -21.03 -31.20 28.87
CA GLY A 377 -20.83 -29.76 29.09
C GLY A 377 -22.12 -28.92 29.08
N ASP A 378 -21.99 -27.59 29.19
CA ASP A 378 -23.12 -26.65 29.07
C ASP A 378 -23.52 -26.44 27.60
N ALA A 379 -24.79 -26.69 27.28
CA ALA A 379 -25.31 -26.58 25.91
C ALA A 379 -25.33 -25.13 25.38
N GLY A 380 -25.56 -24.13 26.24
CA GLY A 380 -25.50 -22.72 25.87
C GLY A 380 -24.08 -22.27 25.55
N LEU A 381 -23.09 -22.73 26.33
CA LEU A 381 -21.68 -22.53 26.00
C LEU A 381 -21.28 -23.27 24.73
N ALA A 382 -21.80 -24.47 24.49
CA ALA A 382 -21.56 -25.22 23.26
C ALA A 382 -21.96 -24.41 22.01
N VAL A 383 -23.11 -23.74 22.03
CA VAL A 383 -23.55 -22.88 20.92
C VAL A 383 -22.58 -21.72 20.67
N LYS A 384 -22.08 -21.07 21.73
CA LYS A 384 -21.11 -19.97 21.60
C LYS A 384 -19.80 -20.45 20.96
N TYR A 385 -19.22 -21.54 21.48
CA TYR A 385 -17.98 -22.11 20.94
C TYR A 385 -18.14 -22.63 19.52
N LEU A 386 -19.34 -23.07 19.14
CA LEU A 386 -19.64 -23.54 17.79
C LEU A 386 -19.64 -22.41 16.76
N ASP A 387 -20.20 -21.24 17.09
CA ASP A 387 -20.13 -20.07 16.22
C ASP A 387 -18.69 -19.55 16.07
N ILE A 388 -17.92 -19.55 17.16
CA ILE A 388 -16.49 -19.20 17.15
C ILE A 388 -15.71 -20.16 16.24
N ALA A 389 -15.87 -21.48 16.42
CA ALA A 389 -15.20 -22.49 15.62
C ALA A 389 -15.61 -22.43 14.14
N ALA A 390 -16.89 -22.15 13.85
CA ALA A 390 -17.35 -21.90 12.48
C ALA A 390 -16.70 -20.65 11.87
N GLY A 391 -16.55 -19.57 12.65
CA GLY A 391 -15.80 -18.39 12.26
C GLY A 391 -14.34 -18.70 11.93
N PHE A 392 -13.68 -19.59 12.68
CA PHE A 392 -12.30 -20.00 12.42
C PHE A 392 -12.18 -20.85 11.14
N ILE A 393 -13.16 -21.72 10.86
CA ILE A 393 -13.20 -22.53 9.63
C ILE A 393 -13.25 -21.65 8.37
N ALA A 394 -13.89 -20.49 8.42
CA ALA A 394 -13.94 -19.57 7.28
C ALA A 394 -12.53 -19.15 6.81
N TYR A 395 -11.59 -19.00 7.73
CA TYR A 395 -10.19 -18.64 7.42
C TYR A 395 -9.38 -19.81 6.86
N THR A 396 -9.60 -21.03 7.38
CA THR A 396 -8.78 -22.20 7.02
C THR A 396 -9.28 -22.92 5.78
N ARG A 397 -10.55 -22.73 5.43
CA ARG A 397 -11.22 -23.33 4.26
C ARG A 397 -11.90 -22.25 3.42
N ASP A 398 -13.17 -21.96 3.73
CA ASP A 398 -14.03 -21.00 3.05
C ASP A 398 -15.31 -20.72 3.85
N ASP A 399 -16.00 -19.63 3.48
CA ASP A 399 -17.25 -19.20 4.11
C ASP A 399 -18.38 -20.23 3.96
N LYS A 400 -18.38 -21.00 2.87
CA LYS A 400 -19.42 -22.00 2.60
C LYS A 400 -19.34 -23.15 3.60
N THR A 401 -18.14 -23.60 3.92
CA THR A 401 -17.90 -24.65 4.91
C THR A 401 -18.27 -24.15 6.31
N ALA A 402 -17.95 -22.89 6.63
CA ALA A 402 -18.39 -22.27 7.87
C ALA A 402 -19.92 -22.21 7.98
N GLU A 403 -20.62 -21.86 6.88
CA GLU A 403 -22.08 -21.84 6.84
C GLU A 403 -22.69 -23.23 7.07
N ILE A 404 -22.09 -24.29 6.51
CA ILE A 404 -22.53 -25.67 6.76
C ILE A 404 -22.43 -26.02 8.25
N VAL A 405 -21.35 -25.62 8.93
CA VAL A 405 -21.20 -25.83 10.39
C VAL A 405 -22.29 -25.08 11.15
N ARG A 406 -22.57 -23.81 10.81
CA ARG A 406 -23.65 -23.02 11.44
C ARG A 406 -25.03 -23.63 11.20
N ARG A 407 -25.30 -24.18 10.02
CA ARG A 407 -26.57 -24.88 9.73
C ARG A 407 -26.70 -26.16 10.55
N ARG A 408 -25.62 -26.93 10.71
CA ARG A 408 -25.57 -28.12 11.59
C ARG A 408 -25.81 -27.72 13.06
N ALA A 409 -25.27 -26.58 13.49
CA ALA A 409 -25.52 -25.99 14.81
C ALA A 409 -27.01 -25.72 15.04
N ALA A 410 -27.62 -24.96 14.12
CA ALA A 410 -29.04 -24.60 14.21
C ALA A 410 -29.95 -25.84 14.26
N ALA A 411 -29.64 -26.86 13.46
CA ALA A 411 -30.38 -28.13 13.48
C ALA A 411 -30.19 -28.91 14.79
N ALA A 412 -29.01 -28.85 15.40
CA ALA A 412 -28.74 -29.52 16.68
C ALA A 412 -29.43 -28.84 17.87
N ILE A 413 -29.66 -27.52 17.80
CA ILE A 413 -30.37 -26.76 18.84
C ILE A 413 -31.89 -26.92 18.73
N ALA A 414 -32.40 -27.16 17.51
CA ALA A 414 -33.83 -27.29 17.24
C ALA A 414 -34.39 -28.71 17.48
N ALA A 415 -33.52 -29.70 17.66
CA ALA A 415 -33.84 -31.10 17.93
C ALA A 415 -33.74 -31.38 19.42
#